data_AF-G5EF57-F1
#
_entry.id   AF-G5EF57-F1
#
_cell.length_a   1.000
_cell.length_b   1.000
_cell.length_c   1.000
_cell.angle_alpha   90.00
_cell.angle_beta   90.00
_cell.angle_gamma   90.00
#
_symmetry.space_group_name_H-M   'P 1'
#
loop_
_entity.id
_entity.type
_entity.pdbx_description
1 polymer ?
#
loop_
_entity_poly.entity_id
_entity_poly.type
_entity_poly.pdbx_seq_one_letter_code
_entity_poly.pdbx_strand_id
1 'polypeptide(L)'
;MGKSKSGEGNKWLKDRGEFEEEILTMADDAGILYENSLDLLKSMKNFAGNVGEGEKKHPYGKAANAARAYGSGMKNSAASFNHSGEQFDKLFEACNTFKDQINGNVLAKLISFKDVECKDVDTQMTQLKKAQKDYANKKSKIVPDQVQVDAAEATLKKLLEEAKATLEKFNKTGCELLTQISADMKTGFDAYCDAAASIN
;
A
#
# COMPACT_ATOMS: atom_id res chain seq x y z
N MET A 1 0.17 -20.69 12.09
CA MET A 1 -0.12 -19.33 11.60
C MET A 1 -1.29 -18.79 12.40
N GLY A 2 -1.03 -17.89 13.35
CA GLY A 2 -2.09 -17.31 14.18
C GLY A 2 -3.01 -16.45 13.33
N LYS A 3 -4.32 -16.70 13.41
CA LYS A 3 -5.34 -15.85 12.79
C LYS A 3 -5.29 -14.47 13.47
N SER A 4 -4.60 -13.51 12.88
CA SER A 4 -4.76 -12.10 13.23
C SER A 4 -6.23 -11.74 13.01
N LYS A 5 -6.92 -11.31 14.08
CA LYS A 5 -8.28 -10.78 13.98
C LYS A 5 -8.21 -9.56 13.07
N SER A 6 -8.77 -9.67 11.88
CA SER A 6 -8.74 -8.70 10.79
C SER A 6 -9.57 -7.44 11.06
N GLY A 7 -9.51 -6.86 12.27
CA GLY A 7 -10.33 -5.72 12.64
C GLY A 7 -9.86 -4.88 13.85
N GLU A 8 -8.69 -5.15 14.43
CA GLU A 8 -8.13 -4.26 15.48
C GLU A 8 -7.17 -3.20 14.91
N GLY A 9 -6.39 -3.52 13.88
CA GLY A 9 -5.56 -2.52 13.19
C GLY A 9 -6.45 -1.53 12.46
N ASN A 10 -6.23 -0.23 12.66
CA ASN A 10 -7.00 0.91 12.17
C ASN A 10 -8.24 1.38 12.95
N LYS A 11 -8.59 0.77 14.09
CA LYS A 11 -9.79 1.21 14.85
C LYS A 11 -9.74 2.69 15.23
N TRP A 12 -8.56 3.21 15.54
CA TRP A 12 -8.35 4.61 15.89
C TRP A 12 -8.75 5.58 14.77
N LEU A 13 -8.73 5.16 13.49
CA LEU A 13 -9.19 5.99 12.37
C LEU A 13 -10.67 6.37 12.49
N LYS A 14 -11.51 5.42 12.94
CA LYS A 14 -12.95 5.64 13.13
C LYS A 14 -13.25 6.45 14.37
N ASP A 15 -12.38 6.31 15.36
CA ASP A 15 -12.53 6.91 16.67
C ASP A 15 -11.75 8.23 16.80
N ARG A 16 -11.23 8.76 15.69
CA ARG A 16 -10.27 9.88 15.70
C ARG A 16 -10.82 11.14 16.35
N GLY A 17 -12.11 11.41 16.21
CA GLY A 17 -12.79 12.54 16.84
C GLY A 17 -12.88 12.46 18.37
N GLU A 18 -12.47 11.35 18.99
CA GLU A 18 -12.38 11.21 20.44
C GLU A 18 -11.02 11.66 21.01
N PHE A 19 -10.01 11.92 20.16
CA PHE A 19 -8.71 12.41 20.62
C PHE A 19 -8.75 13.91 20.94
N GLU A 20 -7.75 14.37 21.71
CA GLU A 20 -7.63 15.78 22.08
C GLU A 20 -7.23 16.65 20.89
N GLU A 21 -7.72 17.89 20.85
CA GLU A 21 -7.52 18.84 19.74
C GLU A 21 -6.06 18.96 19.28
N GLU A 22 -5.12 18.89 20.23
CA GLU A 22 -3.69 19.01 19.97
C GLU A 22 -3.11 17.93 19.03
N ILE A 23 -3.70 16.74 19.00
CA ILE A 23 -3.24 15.64 18.14
C ILE A 23 -4.15 15.41 16.92
N LEU A 24 -5.35 15.99 16.89
CA LEU A 24 -6.35 15.74 15.85
C LEU A 24 -5.81 16.01 14.44
N THR A 25 -5.16 17.15 14.22
CA THR A 25 -4.63 17.50 12.89
C THR A 25 -3.61 16.47 12.40
N MET A 26 -2.69 16.03 13.26
CA MET A 26 -1.69 15.02 12.89
C MET A 26 -2.33 13.65 12.63
N ALA A 27 -3.36 13.31 13.41
CA ALA A 27 -4.12 12.08 13.28
C ALA A 27 -4.98 12.06 12.00
N ASP A 28 -5.52 13.20 11.59
CA ASP A 28 -6.26 13.36 10.34
C ASP A 28 -5.33 13.20 9.13
N ASP A 29 -4.18 13.86 9.12
CA ASP A 29 -3.15 13.68 8.07
C ASP A 29 -2.69 12.22 7.98
N ALA A 30 -2.42 11.60 9.13
CA ALA A 30 -2.06 10.19 9.19
C ALA A 30 -3.19 9.29 8.69
N GLY A 31 -4.45 9.65 8.97
CA GLY A 31 -5.61 8.92 8.47
C GLY A 31 -5.67 8.90 6.95
N ILE A 32 -5.43 10.04 6.31
CA ILE A 32 -5.36 10.15 4.83
C ILE A 32 -4.26 9.23 4.29
N LEU A 33 -3.05 9.28 4.84
CA LEU A 33 -1.93 8.44 4.39
C LEU A 33 -2.20 6.95 4.62
N TYR A 34 -2.78 6.59 5.76
CA TYR A 34 -3.11 5.21 6.11
C TYR A 34 -4.12 4.63 5.13
N GLU A 35 -5.26 5.30 4.91
CA GLU A 35 -6.30 4.81 4.00
C GLU A 35 -5.80 4.71 2.55
N ASN A 36 -5.15 5.77 2.05
CA ASN A 36 -4.65 5.80 0.66
C ASN A 36 -3.55 4.78 0.40
N SER A 37 -2.62 4.56 1.34
CA SER A 37 -1.56 3.56 1.16
C SER A 37 -2.10 2.12 1.12
N LEU A 38 -3.15 1.82 1.89
CA LEU A 38 -3.81 0.51 1.86
C LEU A 38 -4.63 0.29 0.59
N ASP A 39 -5.36 1.31 0.13
CA ASP A 39 -6.10 1.25 -1.12
C ASP A 39 -5.16 1.12 -2.32
N LEU A 40 -4.02 1.83 -2.30
CA LEU A 40 -2.98 1.70 -3.30
C LEU A 40 -2.36 0.29 -3.29
N LEU A 41 -2.05 -0.26 -2.11
CA LEU A 41 -1.56 -1.64 -1.97
C LEU A 41 -2.54 -2.66 -2.57
N LYS A 42 -3.84 -2.53 -2.28
CA LYS A 42 -4.87 -3.40 -2.85
C LYS A 42 -4.96 -3.26 -4.37
N SER A 43 -4.92 -2.03 -4.87
CA SER A 43 -4.99 -1.73 -6.30
C SER A 43 -3.78 -2.30 -7.05
N MET A 44 -2.57 -2.11 -6.53
CA MET A 44 -1.33 -2.63 -7.12
C MET A 44 -1.28 -4.17 -7.10
N LYS A 45 -1.78 -4.82 -6.04
CA LYS A 45 -1.90 -6.29 -5.99
C LYS A 45 -2.84 -6.82 -7.06
N ASN A 46 -4.00 -6.18 -7.23
CA ASN A 46 -4.97 -6.56 -8.25
C ASN A 46 -4.40 -6.36 -9.66
N PHE A 47 -3.72 -5.23 -9.90
CA PHE A 47 -3.06 -4.95 -11.17
C PHE A 47 -2.01 -6.01 -11.50
N ALA A 48 -1.05 -6.26 -10.61
CA ALA A 48 0.01 -7.25 -10.81
C ALA A 48 -0.54 -8.68 -10.99
N GLY A 49 -1.65 -9.01 -10.31
CA GLY A 49 -2.36 -10.28 -10.47
C GLY A 49 -2.99 -10.44 -11.86
N ASN A 50 -3.61 -9.39 -12.38
CA ASN A 50 -4.26 -9.39 -13.70
C ASN A 50 -3.25 -9.42 -14.86
N VAL A 51 -2.10 -8.76 -14.73
CA VAL A 51 -1.00 -8.87 -15.72
C VAL A 51 -0.33 -10.24 -15.63
N GLY A 52 -0.27 -10.83 -14.44
CA GLY A 52 0.46 -12.07 -14.14
C GLY A 52 -0.15 -13.36 -14.67
N GLU A 53 -1.08 -13.27 -15.60
CA GLU A 53 -1.55 -14.42 -16.35
C GLU A 53 -0.40 -14.97 -17.19
N GLY A 54 -0.08 -16.28 -17.04
CA GLY A 54 0.95 -16.92 -17.88
C GLY A 54 0.64 -16.76 -19.37
N GLU A 55 1.63 -16.93 -20.23
CA GLU A 55 1.56 -16.65 -21.69
C GLU A 55 0.25 -17.11 -22.35
N LYS A 56 -0.24 -18.31 -22.01
CA LYS A 56 -1.48 -18.89 -22.56
C LYS A 56 -2.77 -18.15 -22.20
N LYS A 57 -2.74 -17.29 -21.18
CA LYS A 57 -3.88 -16.54 -20.67
C LYS A 57 -3.79 -15.06 -21.02
N HIS A 58 -2.57 -14.49 -21.00
CA HIS A 58 -2.31 -13.11 -21.37
C HIS A 58 -2.73 -12.79 -22.82
N PRO A 59 -3.39 -11.64 -23.10
CA PRO A 59 -3.83 -11.29 -24.46
C PRO A 59 -2.71 -11.33 -25.50
N TYR A 60 -1.55 -10.73 -25.20
CA TYR A 60 -0.41 -10.76 -26.12
C TYR A 60 0.20 -12.16 -26.28
N GLY A 61 0.31 -12.95 -25.21
CA GLY A 61 0.79 -14.34 -25.34
C GLY A 61 -0.17 -15.23 -26.14
N LYS A 62 -1.49 -15.04 -26.00
CA LYS A 62 -2.49 -15.68 -26.87
C LYS A 62 -2.34 -15.26 -28.33
N ALA A 63 -2.16 -13.96 -28.57
CA ALA A 63 -1.99 -13.42 -29.92
C ALA A 63 -0.70 -13.92 -30.58
N ALA A 64 0.40 -13.99 -29.83
CA ALA A 64 1.66 -14.56 -30.30
C ALA A 64 1.49 -16.03 -30.71
N ASN A 65 0.86 -16.83 -29.85
CA ASN A 65 0.58 -18.24 -30.14
C ASN A 65 -0.33 -18.43 -31.35
N ALA A 66 -1.37 -17.59 -31.50
CA ALA A 66 -2.25 -17.62 -32.66
C ALA A 66 -1.50 -17.22 -33.95
N ALA A 67 -0.67 -16.18 -33.89
CA ALA A 67 0.12 -15.71 -35.02
C ALA A 67 1.09 -16.80 -35.51
N ARG A 68 1.83 -17.46 -34.60
CA ARG A 68 2.69 -18.60 -34.96
C ARG A 68 1.90 -19.77 -35.55
N ALA A 69 0.73 -20.08 -34.99
CA ALA A 69 -0.14 -21.12 -35.54
C ALA A 69 -0.56 -20.82 -36.98
N TYR A 70 -0.99 -19.60 -37.27
CA TYR A 70 -1.30 -19.17 -38.64
C TYR A 70 -0.06 -19.17 -39.54
N GLY A 71 1.08 -18.70 -39.04
CA GLY A 71 2.35 -18.71 -39.76
C GLY A 71 2.80 -20.11 -40.18
N SER A 72 2.56 -21.11 -39.34
CA SER A 72 2.86 -22.52 -39.65
C SER A 72 1.96 -23.13 -40.72
N GLY A 73 0.72 -22.63 -40.87
CA GLY A 73 -0.28 -23.17 -41.81
C GLY A 73 -0.34 -22.46 -43.16
N MET A 74 0.13 -21.21 -43.25
CA MET A 74 -0.03 -20.37 -44.44
C MET A 74 1.27 -20.23 -45.23
N LYS A 75 1.32 -20.72 -46.47
CA LYS A 75 2.55 -20.65 -47.31
C LYS A 75 2.94 -19.22 -47.71
N ASN A 76 1.97 -18.39 -48.09
CA ASN A 76 2.24 -17.07 -48.66
C ASN A 76 2.39 -15.96 -47.62
N SER A 77 1.82 -16.15 -46.42
CA SER A 77 1.77 -15.12 -45.36
C SER A 77 2.54 -15.54 -44.10
N ALA A 78 3.23 -16.69 -44.12
CA ALA A 78 4.00 -17.20 -42.99
C ALA A 78 4.91 -16.14 -42.35
N ALA A 79 5.66 -15.41 -43.18
CA ALA A 79 6.60 -14.39 -42.72
C ALA A 79 5.90 -13.26 -41.95
N SER A 80 4.78 -12.74 -42.46
CA SER A 80 4.02 -11.68 -41.80
C SER A 80 3.43 -12.14 -40.46
N PHE A 81 2.87 -13.36 -40.42
CA PHE A 81 2.32 -13.91 -39.18
C PHE A 81 3.42 -14.21 -38.15
N ASN A 82 4.55 -14.76 -38.56
CA ASN A 82 5.69 -14.98 -37.66
C ASN A 82 6.20 -13.65 -37.09
N HIS A 83 6.34 -12.62 -37.94
CA HIS A 83 6.71 -11.28 -37.51
C HIS A 83 5.72 -10.69 -36.49
N SER A 84 4.41 -10.79 -36.74
CA SER A 84 3.41 -10.38 -35.75
C SER A 84 3.51 -11.17 -34.45
N GLY A 85 3.83 -12.47 -34.52
CA GLY A 85 4.10 -13.30 -33.35
C GLY A 85 5.22 -12.73 -32.49
N GLU A 86 6.35 -12.40 -33.11
CA GLU A 86 7.50 -11.79 -32.43
C GLU A 86 7.15 -10.42 -31.80
N GLN A 87 6.33 -9.61 -32.48
CA GLN A 87 5.85 -8.33 -31.94
C GLN A 87 4.99 -8.54 -30.69
N PHE A 88 4.08 -9.51 -30.71
CA PHE A 88 3.27 -9.85 -29.53
C PHE A 88 4.10 -10.42 -28.38
N ASP A 89 5.13 -11.21 -28.66
CA ASP A 89 6.06 -11.68 -27.61
C ASP A 89 6.77 -10.52 -26.93
N LYS A 90 7.25 -9.52 -27.71
CA LYS A 90 7.88 -8.32 -27.16
C LYS A 90 6.94 -7.54 -26.24
N LEU A 91 5.66 -7.38 -26.64
CA LEU A 91 4.65 -6.74 -25.78
C LEU A 91 4.38 -7.54 -24.51
N PHE A 92 4.30 -8.86 -24.63
CA PHE A 92 4.11 -9.74 -23.48
C PHE A 92 5.27 -9.61 -22.49
N GLU A 93 6.50 -9.60 -22.99
CA GLU A 93 7.70 -9.43 -22.16
C GLU A 93 7.75 -8.05 -21.50
N ALA A 94 7.35 -6.99 -22.21
CA ALA A 94 7.23 -5.65 -21.64
C ALA A 94 6.19 -5.61 -20.50
N CYS A 95 5.03 -6.26 -20.66
CA CYS A 95 4.04 -6.39 -19.60
C CYS A 95 4.59 -7.16 -18.39
N ASN A 96 5.31 -8.26 -18.61
CA ASN A 96 5.93 -9.04 -17.53
C ASN A 96 6.98 -8.23 -16.77
N THR A 97 7.86 -7.53 -17.50
CA THR A 97 8.88 -6.65 -16.91
C THR A 97 8.25 -5.57 -16.05
N PHE A 98 7.21 -4.90 -16.56
CA PHE A 98 6.50 -3.86 -15.81
C PHE A 98 5.82 -4.43 -14.55
N LYS A 99 5.20 -5.61 -14.65
CA LYS A 99 4.64 -6.32 -13.50
C LYS A 99 5.71 -6.67 -12.46
N ASP A 100 6.87 -7.17 -12.89
CA ASP A 100 7.94 -7.54 -11.98
C ASP A 100 8.53 -6.33 -11.26
N GLN A 101 8.61 -5.18 -11.94
CA GLN A 101 8.94 -3.91 -11.29
C GLN A 101 7.90 -3.49 -10.25
N ILE A 102 6.60 -3.61 -10.55
CA ILE A 102 5.54 -3.33 -9.57
C ILE A 102 5.66 -4.27 -8.36
N ASN A 103 5.90 -5.56 -8.59
CA ASN A 103 6.10 -6.53 -7.52
C ASN A 103 7.33 -6.22 -6.66
N GLY A 104 8.47 -5.97 -7.30
CA GLY A 104 9.77 -5.82 -6.64
C GLY A 104 9.95 -4.47 -5.94
N ASN A 105 9.45 -3.38 -6.52
CA ASN A 105 9.70 -2.03 -6.01
C ASN A 105 8.47 -1.46 -5.29
N VAL A 106 7.34 -1.40 -5.99
CA VAL A 106 6.14 -0.70 -5.51
C VAL A 106 5.45 -1.49 -4.40
N LEU A 107 5.14 -2.77 -4.66
CA LEU A 107 4.46 -3.64 -3.70
C LEU A 107 5.34 -3.93 -2.49
N ALA A 108 6.66 -4.13 -2.68
CA ALA A 108 7.58 -4.32 -1.56
C ALA A 108 7.56 -3.12 -0.59
N LYS A 109 7.61 -1.88 -1.12
CA LYS A 109 7.54 -0.65 -0.33
C LYS A 109 6.21 -0.50 0.40
N LEU A 110 5.09 -0.74 -0.29
CA LEU A 110 3.75 -0.66 0.31
C LEU A 110 3.52 -1.71 1.40
N ILE A 111 4.00 -2.94 1.20
CA ILE A 111 3.93 -4.01 2.20
C ILE A 111 4.77 -3.64 3.42
N SER A 112 6.00 -3.18 3.21
CA SER A 112 6.89 -2.72 4.28
C SER A 112 6.26 -1.59 5.10
N PHE A 113 5.71 -0.56 4.44
CA PHE A 113 5.04 0.55 5.11
C PHE A 113 3.84 0.09 5.94
N LYS A 114 3.01 -0.82 5.39
CA LYS A 114 1.89 -1.41 6.13
C LYS A 114 2.35 -2.20 7.35
N ASP A 115 3.40 -3.02 7.21
CA ASP A 115 3.79 -3.98 8.25
C ASP A 115 4.65 -3.33 9.35
N VAL A 116 5.26 -2.18 9.06
CA VAL A 116 6.07 -1.38 9.99
C VAL A 116 5.31 -0.14 10.45
N GLU A 117 5.15 0.85 9.57
CA GLU A 117 4.69 2.19 9.93
C GLU A 117 3.20 2.22 10.32
N CYS A 118 2.32 1.56 9.56
CA CYS A 118 0.90 1.48 9.93
C CYS A 118 0.70 0.73 11.25
N LYS A 119 1.50 -0.31 11.50
CA LYS A 119 1.43 -1.10 12.73
C LYS A 119 1.91 -0.32 13.96
N ASP A 120 2.93 0.51 13.79
CA ASP A 120 3.47 1.38 14.84
C ASP A 120 2.42 2.42 15.26
N VAL A 121 1.84 3.13 14.29
CA VAL A 121 0.74 4.07 14.53
C VAL A 121 -0.46 3.39 15.18
N ASP A 122 -0.89 2.22 14.67
CA ASP A 122 -2.01 1.47 15.26
C ASP A 122 -1.77 1.15 16.74
N THR A 123 -0.54 0.76 17.08
CA THR A 123 -0.13 0.43 18.45
C THR A 123 -0.19 1.68 19.33
N GLN A 124 0.44 2.76 18.88
CA GLN A 124 0.54 4.00 19.65
C GLN A 124 -0.82 4.66 19.87
N MET A 125 -1.64 4.78 18.82
CA MET A 125 -2.97 5.39 18.91
C MET A 125 -3.92 4.56 19.77
N THR A 126 -3.78 3.22 19.76
CA THR A 126 -4.53 2.34 20.68
C THR A 126 -4.11 2.55 22.14
N GLN A 127 -2.81 2.74 22.42
CA GLN A 127 -2.32 3.01 23.77
C GLN A 127 -2.79 4.38 24.28
N LEU A 128 -2.70 5.42 23.44
CA LEU A 128 -3.20 6.76 23.76
C LEU A 128 -4.68 6.73 24.12
N LYS A 129 -5.51 6.08 23.29
CA LYS A 129 -6.96 5.96 23.55
C LYS A 129 -7.25 5.26 24.88
N LYS A 130 -6.49 4.21 25.22
CA LYS A 130 -6.63 3.51 26.51
C LYS A 130 -6.28 4.43 27.68
N ALA A 131 -5.23 5.23 27.57
CA ALA A 131 -4.83 6.18 28.60
C ALA A 131 -5.84 7.31 28.80
N GLN A 132 -6.40 7.87 27.72
CA GLN A 132 -7.48 8.86 27.80
C GLN A 132 -8.70 8.31 28.53
N LYS A 133 -9.12 7.08 28.19
CA LYS A 133 -10.23 6.40 28.87
C LYS A 133 -9.92 6.12 30.34
N ASP A 134 -8.70 5.69 30.67
CA ASP A 134 -8.29 5.43 32.05
C ASP A 134 -8.30 6.71 32.89
N TYR A 135 -7.73 7.80 32.38
CA TYR A 135 -7.78 9.11 33.03
C TYR A 135 -9.22 9.59 33.25
N ALA A 136 -10.07 9.54 32.22
CA ALA A 136 -11.47 9.93 32.31
C ALA A 136 -12.27 9.08 33.33
N ASN A 137 -12.06 7.76 33.35
CA ASN A 137 -12.72 6.86 34.29
C ASN A 137 -12.29 7.10 35.74
N LYS A 138 -11.00 7.40 35.98
CA LYS A 138 -10.50 7.68 37.33
C LYS A 138 -10.98 9.04 37.84
N LYS A 139 -11.02 10.05 36.97
CA LYS A 139 -11.48 11.41 37.28
C LYS A 139 -12.99 11.49 37.52
N SER A 140 -13.79 10.64 36.87
CA SER A 140 -15.26 10.64 36.98
C SER A 140 -15.85 9.85 38.15
N LYS A 141 -15.02 9.24 39.01
CA LYS A 141 -15.49 8.55 40.23
C LYS A 141 -16.16 9.54 41.18
N ILE A 142 -17.15 9.08 41.96
CA ILE A 142 -17.85 9.89 42.98
C ILE A 142 -16.85 10.50 43.98
N VAL A 143 -15.86 9.71 44.39
CA VAL A 143 -14.71 10.14 45.19
C VAL A 143 -13.44 9.71 44.45
N PRO A 144 -12.83 10.58 43.64
CA PRO A 144 -11.59 10.28 42.95
C PRO A 144 -10.43 10.08 43.93
N ASP A 145 -9.66 9.01 43.74
CA ASP A 145 -8.36 8.85 44.41
C ASP A 145 -7.35 9.73 43.67
N GLN A 146 -6.98 10.85 44.29
CA GLN A 146 -6.13 11.85 43.65
C GLN A 146 -4.77 11.28 43.22
N VAL A 147 -4.19 10.36 43.99
CA VAL A 147 -2.92 9.71 43.63
C VAL A 147 -3.07 8.90 42.34
N GLN A 148 -4.19 8.20 42.17
CA GLN A 148 -4.47 7.44 40.94
C GLN A 148 -4.79 8.35 39.75
N VAL A 149 -5.48 9.46 39.98
CA VAL A 149 -5.80 10.46 38.94
C VAL A 149 -4.51 11.10 38.43
N ASP A 150 -3.64 11.55 39.33
CA ASP A 150 -2.36 12.18 38.98
C ASP A 150 -1.44 11.20 38.21
N ALA A 151 -1.39 9.94 38.64
CA ALA A 151 -0.62 8.90 37.93
C ALA A 151 -1.17 8.61 36.52
N ALA A 152 -2.49 8.61 36.36
CA ALA A 152 -3.14 8.44 35.05
C ALA A 152 -2.90 9.66 34.15
N GLU A 153 -2.94 10.88 34.70
CA GLU A 153 -2.64 12.09 33.96
C GLU A 153 -1.18 12.13 33.47
N ALA A 154 -0.23 11.76 34.33
CA ALA A 154 1.18 11.67 33.95
C ALA A 154 1.40 10.63 32.84
N THR A 155 0.70 9.49 32.91
CA THR A 155 0.74 8.45 31.87
C THR A 155 0.14 8.94 30.56
N LEU A 156 -1.00 9.63 30.61
CA LEU A 156 -1.65 10.22 29.45
C LEU A 156 -0.75 11.25 28.77
N LYS A 157 -0.17 12.20 29.52
CA LYS A 157 0.77 13.19 29.01
C LYS A 157 1.97 12.55 28.31
N LYS A 158 2.56 11.51 28.92
CA LYS A 158 3.66 10.76 28.30
C LYS A 158 3.25 10.12 26.97
N LEU A 159 2.14 9.39 26.96
CA LEU A 159 1.66 8.69 25.76
C LEU A 159 1.20 9.65 24.65
N LEU A 160 0.73 10.85 25.02
CA LEU A 160 0.39 11.92 24.08
C LEU A 160 1.63 12.41 23.32
N GLU A 161 2.73 12.67 24.01
CA GLU A 161 4.00 13.07 23.38
C GLU A 161 4.57 11.96 22.50
N GLU A 162 4.53 10.70 22.96
CA GLU A 162 4.95 9.54 22.16
C GLU A 162 4.06 9.37 20.90
N ALA A 163 2.75 9.65 21.01
CA ALA A 163 1.83 9.61 19.89
C ALA A 163 2.10 10.71 18.87
N LYS A 164 2.37 11.95 19.31
CA LYS A 164 2.77 13.06 18.42
C LYS A 164 4.03 12.70 17.63
N ALA A 165 5.07 12.20 18.32
CA ALA A 165 6.31 11.79 17.67
C ALA A 165 6.10 10.65 16.64
N THR A 166 5.24 9.69 16.97
CA THR A 166 4.91 8.57 16.07
C THR A 166 4.13 9.06 14.84
N LEU A 167 3.15 9.95 15.01
CA LEU A 167 2.38 10.53 13.91
C LEU A 167 3.25 11.43 13.02
N GLU A 168 4.14 12.24 13.59
CA GLU A 168 5.07 13.07 12.84
C GLU A 168 5.99 12.21 11.95
N LYS A 169 6.57 11.15 12.54
CA LYS A 169 7.36 10.16 11.79
C LYS A 169 6.52 9.51 10.68
N PHE A 170 5.33 9.03 11.00
CA PHE A 170 4.45 8.35 10.04
C PHE A 170 4.08 9.27 8.88
N ASN A 171 3.72 10.52 9.15
CA ASN A 171 3.35 11.50 8.13
C ASN A 171 4.52 11.80 7.20
N LYS A 172 5.72 11.99 7.76
CA LYS A 172 6.95 12.18 6.98
C LYS A 172 7.25 10.96 6.09
N THR A 173 7.32 9.76 6.68
CA THR A 173 7.65 8.53 5.96
C THR A 173 6.59 8.17 4.93
N GLY A 174 5.30 8.44 5.20
CA GLY A 174 4.20 8.24 4.26
C GLY A 174 4.31 9.16 3.03
N CYS A 175 4.62 10.44 3.23
CA CYS A 175 4.86 11.38 2.12
C CYS A 175 6.08 10.99 1.26
N GLU A 176 7.18 10.58 1.90
CA GLU A 176 8.38 10.08 1.21
C GLU A 176 8.06 8.82 0.40
N LEU A 177 7.31 7.87 0.98
CA LEU A 177 6.85 6.67 0.31
C LEU A 177 6.06 6.99 -0.96
N LEU A 178 5.06 7.87 -0.88
CA LEU A 178 4.22 8.22 -2.04
C LEU A 178 5.03 8.85 -3.17
N THR A 179 6.03 9.66 -2.82
CA THR A 179 6.96 10.25 -3.80
C THR A 179 7.80 9.16 -4.48
N GLN A 180 8.33 8.21 -3.72
CA GLN A 180 9.09 7.09 -4.25
C GLN A 180 8.24 6.18 -5.14
N ILE A 181 7.01 5.86 -4.73
CA ILE A 181 6.10 5.04 -5.54
C ILE A 181 5.77 5.75 -6.86
N SER A 182 5.52 7.06 -6.83
CA SER A 182 5.27 7.84 -8.04
C SER A 182 6.45 7.75 -9.03
N ALA A 183 7.68 7.92 -8.52
CA ALA A 183 8.89 7.80 -9.33
C ALA A 183 9.07 6.38 -9.91
N ASP A 184 8.91 5.34 -9.09
CA ASP A 184 9.03 3.95 -9.54
C ASP A 184 7.97 3.61 -10.60
N MET A 185 6.72 4.03 -10.39
CA MET A 185 5.63 3.81 -11.34
C MET A 185 5.92 4.50 -12.67
N LYS A 186 6.42 5.73 -12.63
CA LYS A 186 6.83 6.46 -13.83
C LYS A 186 7.93 5.73 -14.58
N THR A 187 9.01 5.34 -13.91
CA THR A 187 10.12 4.62 -14.54
C THR A 187 9.65 3.34 -15.23
N GLY A 188 8.75 2.58 -14.60
CA GLY A 188 8.27 1.33 -15.19
C GLY A 188 7.30 1.53 -16.34
N PHE A 189 6.46 2.55 -16.24
CA PHE A 189 5.57 2.91 -17.32
C PHE A 189 6.32 3.45 -18.54
N ASP A 190 7.34 4.29 -18.33
CA ASP A 190 8.21 4.79 -19.40
C ASP A 190 8.91 3.61 -20.11
N ALA A 191 9.48 2.66 -19.37
CA ALA A 191 10.11 1.46 -19.94
C ALA A 191 9.13 0.59 -20.73
N TYR A 192 7.88 0.45 -20.26
CA TYR A 192 6.82 -0.23 -21.01
C TYR A 192 6.50 0.50 -22.32
N CYS A 193 6.38 1.83 -22.29
CA CYS A 193 6.11 2.65 -23.47
C CYS A 193 7.24 2.57 -24.49
N ASP A 194 8.50 2.62 -24.05
CA ASP A 194 9.67 2.48 -24.92
C ASP A 194 9.71 1.12 -25.60
N ALA A 195 9.40 0.05 -24.86
CA ALA A 195 9.28 -1.29 -25.43
C ALA A 195 8.15 -1.36 -26.48
N ALA A 196 6.99 -0.74 -26.22
CA ALA A 196 5.90 -0.68 -27.18
C ALA A 196 6.23 0.17 -28.43
N ALA A 197 6.98 1.25 -28.26
CA ALA A 197 7.41 2.10 -29.37
C ALA A 197 8.41 1.40 -30.31
N SER A 198 9.21 0.47 -29.78
CA SER A 198 10.22 -0.31 -30.53
C SER A 198 9.64 -1.40 -31.46
N ILE A 199 8.31 -1.53 -31.50
CA ILE A 199 7.61 -2.59 -32.25
C ILE A 199 7.28 -2.18 -33.69
N ASN A 200 7.36 -0.89 -33.99
CA ASN A 200 7.27 -0.36 -35.36
C ASN A 200 8.57 -0.56 -36.12
#